data_AF-C9MVD2-F1
#
_entry.id   AF-C9MVD2-F1
#
_cell.length_a   1.000
_cell.length_b   1.000
_cell.length_c   1.000
_cell.angle_alpha   90.00
_cell.angle_beta   90.00
_cell.angle_gamma   90.00
#
_symmetry.space_group_name_H-M   'P 1'
#
loop_
_entity.id
_entity.type
_entity.pdbx_description
1 polymer ?
#
loop_
_entity_poly.entity_id
_entity_poly.type
_entity_poly.pdbx_seq_one_letter_code
_entity_poly.pdbx_strand_id
1 'polypeptide(L)'
;MQGYSSKKELINEINKRAKLFIDEFKEIKDENRDTFVKEVDRSPAQMIAYQLGWMNLILLWEEKNKNDETVITPSENYKWNNLGRLYKSFYKKYENYSIKKLIAEFNITVKK
;
A
#
# COMPACT_ATOMS: atom_id res chain seq x y z
N MET A 1 -15.79 14.97 2.03
CA MET A 1 -14.96 14.09 1.18
C MET A 1 -14.78 14.75 -0.17
N GLN A 2 -13.58 14.68 -0.76
CA GLN A 2 -13.38 15.15 -2.13
C GLN A 2 -14.23 14.28 -3.08
N GLY A 3 -15.12 14.90 -3.84
CA GLY A 3 -15.82 14.23 -4.94
C GLY A 3 -14.97 14.28 -6.21
N TYR A 4 -15.20 13.34 -7.12
CA TYR A 4 -14.61 13.31 -8.45
C TYR A 4 -15.73 13.36 -9.48
N SER A 5 -15.61 14.25 -10.45
CA SER A 5 -16.60 14.44 -11.52
C SER A 5 -16.57 13.35 -12.59
N SER A 6 -15.50 12.56 -12.66
CA SER A 6 -15.38 11.43 -13.60
C SER A 6 -14.39 10.36 -13.13
N LYS A 7 -14.51 9.16 -13.71
CA LYS A 7 -13.51 8.08 -13.57
C LYS A 7 -12.11 8.55 -13.97
N LYS A 8 -11.99 9.34 -15.04
CA LYS A 8 -10.71 9.85 -15.54
C LYS A 8 -10.05 10.79 -14.52
N GLU A 9 -10.83 11.64 -13.87
CA GLU A 9 -10.33 12.54 -12.83
C GLU A 9 -9.76 11.76 -11.63
N LEU A 10 -10.49 10.75 -11.15
CA LEU A 10 -10.02 9.89 -10.07
C LEU A 10 -8.72 9.16 -10.44
N ILE A 11 -8.65 8.57 -11.64
CA ILE A 11 -7.44 7.89 -12.13
C ILE A 11 -6.26 8.85 -12.21
N ASN A 12 -6.47 10.07 -12.72
CA ASN A 12 -5.42 11.07 -12.82
C ASN A 12 -4.89 11.49 -11.45
N GLU A 13 -5.78 11.69 -10.48
CA GLU A 13 -5.38 12.06 -9.12
C GLU A 13 -4.63 10.91 -8.42
N ILE A 14 -5.08 9.65 -8.58
CA ILE A 14 -4.35 8.47 -8.08
C ILE A 14 -2.93 8.43 -8.67
N ASN A 15 -2.79 8.53 -9.99
CA ASN A 15 -1.49 8.49 -10.66
C ASN A 15 -0.56 9.62 -10.20
N LYS A 16 -1.11 10.84 -10.08
CA LYS A 16 -0.36 12.01 -9.60
C LYS A 16 0.14 11.81 -8.18
N ARG A 17 -0.73 11.38 -7.26
CA ARG A 17 -0.37 11.20 -5.84
C ARG A 17 0.56 10.02 -5.63
N ALA A 18 0.34 8.91 -6.35
CA ALA A 18 1.22 7.76 -6.31
C ALA A 18 2.65 8.11 -6.74
N LYS A 19 2.79 8.90 -7.83
CA LYS A 19 4.09 9.39 -8.28
C LYS A 19 4.76 10.27 -7.25
N LEU A 20 4.06 11.28 -6.72
CA LEU A 20 4.60 12.16 -5.68
C LEU A 20 5.05 11.37 -4.46
N PHE A 21 4.23 10.43 -3.98
CA PHE A 21 4.56 9.60 -2.84
C PHE A 21 5.81 8.75 -3.06
N ILE A 22 5.88 7.99 -4.17
CA ILE A 22 6.95 7.00 -4.35
C ILE A 22 8.29 7.66 -4.72
N ASP A 23 8.24 8.84 -5.33
CA ASP A 23 9.45 9.59 -5.71
C ASP A 23 10.25 10.04 -4.47
N GLU A 24 9.63 10.23 -3.29
CA GLU A 24 10.30 10.55 -2.02
C GLU A 24 11.26 9.45 -1.54
N PHE A 25 11.11 8.21 -2.01
CA PHE A 25 11.88 7.05 -1.55
C PHE A 25 13.05 6.69 -2.46
N LYS A 26 13.23 7.38 -3.60
CA LYS A 26 14.24 7.03 -4.62
C LYS A 26 15.68 7.09 -4.12
N GLU A 27 15.97 8.07 -3.27
CA GLU A 27 17.31 8.32 -2.74
C GLU A 27 17.59 7.53 -1.44
N ILE A 28 16.61 6.78 -0.95
CA ILE A 28 16.77 5.95 0.25
C ILE A 28 17.60 4.71 -0.11
N LYS A 29 18.69 4.52 0.65
CA LYS A 29 19.51 3.31 0.57
C LYS A 29 18.91 2.19 1.41
N ASP A 30 19.15 0.95 1.01
CA ASP A 30 18.65 -0.24 1.74
C ASP A 30 19.11 -0.27 3.21
N GLU A 31 20.32 0.21 3.49
CA GLU A 31 20.85 0.35 4.86
C GLU A 31 19.97 1.21 5.77
N ASN A 32 19.23 2.17 5.20
CA ASN A 32 18.37 3.11 5.91
C ASN A 32 16.87 2.78 5.79
N ARG A 33 16.51 1.68 5.13
CA ARG A 33 15.10 1.36 4.84
C ARG A 33 14.28 1.10 6.11
N ASP A 34 14.94 0.65 7.17
CA ASP A 34 14.35 0.29 8.46
C ASP A 34 14.66 1.33 9.56
N THR A 35 15.19 2.50 9.18
CA THR A 35 15.47 3.59 10.12
C THR A 35 14.18 4.21 10.64
N PHE A 36 14.08 4.36 11.95
CA PHE A 36 13.04 5.12 12.62
C PHE A 36 13.56 6.50 12.98
N VAL A 37 12.76 7.53 12.68
CA VAL A 37 13.04 8.91 13.04
C VAL A 37 12.09 9.29 14.17
N LYS A 38 12.57 10.13 15.11
CA LYS A 38 11.74 10.64 16.20
C LYS A 38 10.47 11.28 15.62
N GLU A 39 9.31 11.01 16.24
CA GLU A 39 7.99 11.50 15.82
C GLU A 39 7.43 10.88 14.52
N VAL A 40 8.10 9.88 13.94
CA VAL A 40 7.62 9.14 12.77
C VAL A 40 7.35 7.68 13.13
N ASP A 41 6.10 7.25 13.01
CA ASP A 41 5.63 5.92 13.44
C ASP A 41 6.11 4.74 12.56
N ARG A 42 6.69 5.01 11.39
CA ARG A 42 7.01 4.00 10.38
C ARG A 42 8.38 4.24 9.78
N SER A 43 9.11 3.16 9.53
CA SER A 43 10.30 3.21 8.67
C SER A 43 9.92 3.43 7.20
N PRO A 44 10.87 3.85 6.34
CA PRO A 44 10.63 3.96 4.90
C PRO A 44 10.03 2.68 4.27
N ALA A 45 10.58 1.52 4.60
CA ALA A 45 10.08 0.24 4.12
C ALA A 45 8.63 -0.02 4.58
N GLN A 46 8.32 0.29 5.84
CA GLN A 46 6.98 0.14 6.39
C GLN A 46 5.97 1.09 5.75
N MET A 47 6.36 2.30 5.37
CA MET A 47 5.49 3.24 4.66
C MET A 47 5.04 2.68 3.32
N ILE A 48 5.97 2.12 2.52
CA ILE A 48 5.62 1.53 1.22
C ILE A 48 4.83 0.22 1.42
N ALA A 49 5.26 -0.63 2.36
CA ALA A 49 4.57 -1.89 2.68
C ALA A 49 3.11 -1.67 3.10
N TYR A 50 2.83 -0.57 3.81
CA TYR A 50 1.46 -0.18 4.18
C TYR A 50 0.60 0.09 2.95
N GLN A 51 1.11 0.84 1.97
CA GLN A 51 0.37 1.13 0.73
C GLN A 51 0.15 -0.15 -0.09
N LEU A 52 1.20 -0.96 -0.22
CA LEU A 52 1.13 -2.25 -0.92
C LEU A 52 0.09 -3.18 -0.28
N GLY A 53 0.05 -3.25 1.05
CA GLY A 53 -0.94 -4.03 1.79
C GLY A 53 -2.37 -3.64 1.43
N TRP A 54 -2.69 -2.34 1.49
CA TRP A 54 -4.03 -1.86 1.19
C TRP A 54 -4.42 -1.98 -0.28
N MET A 55 -3.54 -1.60 -1.22
CA MET A 55 -3.84 -1.72 -2.65
C MET A 55 -4.10 -3.18 -3.03
N ASN A 56 -3.30 -4.12 -2.52
CA ASN A 56 -3.51 -5.55 -2.80
C ASN A 56 -4.80 -6.09 -2.16
N LEU A 57 -5.24 -5.57 -1.01
CA LEU A 57 -6.55 -5.94 -0.46
C LEU A 57 -7.70 -5.45 -1.35
N ILE A 58 -7.66 -4.19 -1.81
CA ILE A 58 -8.70 -3.64 -2.69
C ILE A 58 -8.79 -4.46 -3.99
N LEU A 59 -7.64 -4.77 -4.60
CA LEU A 59 -7.57 -5.59 -5.81
C LEU A 59 -8.10 -7.02 -5.55
N LEU A 60 -7.75 -7.63 -4.42
CA LEU A 60 -8.24 -8.95 -4.03
C LEU A 60 -9.75 -8.97 -3.82
N TRP A 61 -10.33 -7.93 -3.22
CA TRP A 61 -11.78 -7.83 -3.04
C TRP A 61 -12.49 -7.78 -4.38
N GLU A 62 -11.97 -6.98 -5.32
CA GLU A 62 -12.53 -6.89 -6.68
C GLU A 62 -12.38 -8.21 -7.46
N GLU A 63 -11.24 -8.90 -7.32
CA GLU A 63 -11.01 -10.21 -7.94
C GLU A 63 -12.01 -11.25 -7.42
N LYS A 64 -12.14 -11.39 -6.10
CA LYS A 64 -13.12 -12.29 -5.48
C LYS A 64 -14.54 -11.95 -5.89
N ASN A 65 -14.90 -10.67 -5.90
CA ASN A 65 -16.22 -10.21 -6.33
C ASN A 65 -16.52 -10.59 -7.80
N LYS A 66 -15.53 -10.45 -8.70
CA LYS A 66 -15.66 -10.87 -10.11
C LYS A 66 -15.84 -12.37 -10.29
N ASN A 67 -15.34 -13.17 -9.35
CA ASN A 67 -15.46 -14.62 -9.35
C ASN A 67 -16.71 -15.13 -8.60
N ASP A 68 -17.63 -14.22 -8.22
CA ASP A 68 -18.79 -14.53 -7.38
C ASP A 68 -18.44 -15.18 -6.02
N GLU A 69 -17.21 -14.94 -5.53
CA GLU A 69 -16.74 -15.40 -4.23
C GLU A 69 -17.16 -14.43 -3.11
N THR A 70 -17.34 -14.97 -1.90
CA THR A 70 -17.65 -14.12 -0.73
C THR A 70 -16.45 -13.24 -0.37
N VAL A 71 -16.66 -11.91 -0.41
CA VAL A 71 -15.66 -10.92 -0.01
C VAL A 71 -15.77 -10.62 1.49
N ILE A 72 -14.67 -10.83 2.22
CA ILE A 72 -14.57 -10.50 3.65
C ILE A 72 -13.61 -9.32 3.83
N THR A 73 -14.09 -8.24 4.45
CA THR A 73 -13.32 -6.99 4.67
C THR A 73 -13.00 -6.74 6.15
N PRO A 74 -11.82 -6.16 6.47
CA PRO A 74 -10.71 -5.89 5.56
C PRO A 74 -9.97 -7.17 5.10
N SER A 75 -9.98 -8.24 5.90
CA SER A 75 -9.62 -9.59 5.45
C SER A 75 -10.17 -10.64 6.41
N GLU A 76 -10.11 -11.92 6.04
CA GLU A 76 -10.66 -13.05 6.82
C GLU A 76 -10.21 -13.08 8.29
N ASN A 77 -8.97 -12.68 8.56
CA ASN A 77 -8.37 -12.76 9.90
C ASN A 77 -8.37 -11.43 10.67
N TYR A 78 -8.87 -10.34 10.08
CA TYR A 78 -8.79 -9.00 10.67
C TYR A 78 -10.12 -8.26 10.56
N LYS A 79 -10.48 -7.51 11.61
CA LYS A 79 -11.69 -6.68 11.65
C LYS A 79 -11.33 -5.20 11.58
N TRP A 80 -12.26 -4.37 11.10
CA TRP A 80 -12.11 -2.92 10.99
C TRP A 80 -11.78 -2.21 12.31
N ASN A 81 -12.21 -2.77 13.46
CA ASN A 81 -11.88 -2.23 14.78
C ASN A 81 -10.49 -2.67 15.30
N ASN A 82 -9.71 -3.42 14.52
CA ASN A 82 -8.39 -3.91 14.92
C ASN A 82 -7.38 -3.90 13.76
N LEU A 83 -7.25 -2.75 13.10
CA LEU A 83 -6.36 -2.59 11.95
C LEU A 83 -4.87 -2.66 12.31
N GLY A 84 -4.49 -2.40 13.56
CA GLY A 84 -3.09 -2.47 13.99
C GLY A 84 -2.44 -3.83 13.73
N ARG A 85 -3.18 -4.93 13.91
CA ARG A 85 -2.69 -6.29 13.58
C ARG A 85 -2.60 -6.51 12.08
N LEU A 86 -3.55 -5.97 11.31
CA LEU A 86 -3.51 -6.00 9.86
C LEU A 86 -2.24 -5.30 9.32
N TYR A 87 -1.90 -4.12 9.86
CA TYR A 87 -0.70 -3.39 9.44
C TYR A 87 0.58 -4.17 9.71
N LYS A 88 0.68 -4.81 10.88
CA LYS A 88 1.81 -5.69 11.21
C LYS A 88 1.96 -6.83 10.20
N SER A 89 0.85 -7.37 9.70
CA SER A 89 0.87 -8.40 8.66
C SER A 89 1.42 -7.89 7.33
N PHE A 90 1.15 -6.63 6.96
CA PHE A 90 1.74 -6.00 5.78
C PHE A 90 3.26 -5.87 5.95
N TYR A 91 3.72 -5.37 7.10
CA TYR A 91 5.15 -5.22 7.36
C TYR A 91 5.86 -6.57 7.30
N LYS A 92 5.27 -7.62 7.88
CA LYS A 92 5.80 -8.98 7.82
C LYS A 92 5.89 -9.51 6.40
N LYS A 93 4.84 -9.30 5.57
CA LYS A 93 4.79 -9.78 4.18
C LYS A 93 5.94 -9.22 3.32
N TYR A 94 6.32 -7.98 3.55
CA TYR A 94 7.33 -7.29 2.73
C TYR A 94 8.68 -7.12 3.45
N GLU A 95 8.88 -7.73 4.62
CA GLU A 95 10.07 -7.49 5.47
C GLU A 95 11.39 -7.76 4.75
N ASN A 96 11.43 -8.72 3.83
CA ASN A 96 12.67 -9.13 3.14
C ASN A 96 12.89 -8.39 1.81
N TYR A 97 12.07 -7.39 1.47
CA TYR A 97 12.16 -6.69 0.18
C TYR A 97 13.08 -5.49 0.27
N SER A 98 14.09 -5.39 -0.60
CA SER A 98 14.86 -4.14 -0.74
C SER A 98 13.94 -2.96 -1.06
N ILE A 99 14.36 -1.74 -0.73
CA ILE A 99 13.62 -0.52 -1.01
C ILE A 99 13.36 -0.36 -2.50
N LYS A 100 14.33 -0.75 -3.34
CA LYS A 100 14.15 -0.79 -4.80
C LYS A 100 13.06 -1.77 -5.22
N LYS A 101 13.01 -2.96 -4.59
CA LYS A 101 11.96 -3.94 -4.86
C LYS A 101 10.60 -3.44 -4.39
N LEU A 102 10.51 -2.82 -3.21
CA LEU A 102 9.29 -2.19 -2.70
C LEU A 102 8.76 -1.10 -3.66
N ILE A 103 9.65 -0.23 -4.15
CA ILE A 103 9.31 0.82 -5.13
C ILE A 103 8.81 0.20 -6.45
N ALA A 104 9.48 -0.85 -6.94
CA ALA A 104 9.07 -1.53 -8.17
C ALA A 104 7.67 -2.16 -8.03
N GLU A 105 7.43 -2.90 -6.94
CA GLU A 105 6.13 -3.51 -6.64
C GLU A 105 5.02 -2.46 -6.48
N PHE A 106 5.31 -1.33 -5.84
CA PHE A 106 4.37 -0.22 -5.72
C PHE A 106 3.97 0.31 -7.09
N ASN A 107 4.94 0.58 -7.96
CA ASN A 107 4.71 1.09 -9.30
C ASN A 107 3.94 0.10 -10.20
N ILE A 108 4.13 -1.20 -10.01
CA ILE A 108 3.35 -2.23 -10.71
C ILE A 108 1.92 -2.25 -10.18
N THR A 109 1.75 -2.24 -8.87
CA THR A 109 0.44 -2.38 -8.22
C THR A 109 -0.48 -1.20 -8.52
N VAL A 110 0.03 0.04 -8.56
CA VAL A 110 -0.75 1.24 -8.89
C VAL A 110 -1.34 1.20 -10.31
N LYS A 111 -0.74 0.43 -11.22
CA LYS A 111 -1.17 0.35 -12.63
C LYS A 111 -2.19 -0.76 -12.90
N LYS A 112 -2.49 -1.61 -11.90
CA LYS A 112 -3.52 -2.65 -12.00
C LYS A 112 -4.90 -2.04 -11.84
#